data_AF-A0A832U5U4-F1
#
_entry.id   AF-A0A832U5U4-F1
#
_cell.length_a   1.000
_cell.length_b   1.000
_cell.length_c   1.000
_cell.angle_alpha   90.00
_cell.angle_beta   90.00
_cell.angle_gamma   90.00
#
_symmetry.space_group_name_H-M   'P 1'
#
loop_
_entity.id
_entity.type
_entity.pdbx_description
1 polymer ?
#
loop_
_entity_poly.entity_id
_entity_poly.type
_entity_poly.pdbx_seq_one_letter_code
_entity_poly.pdbx_strand_id
1 'polypeptide(L)'
;MVVEKTQKKKTPKKWFIIPVIFIAMFILIDNVFFTEYYSSGPPLPPVLAQNATDIQVEQYTEKIQDLEKLLSSAQEENEQLLIYQELFINSQKRSSLILQRYSARIENNIVEDQRDMGKFITPNSEGINQINEEIPPGNYLLNSYNYIIDNFYYYYDPFTRTSEGTQEWTNIKAYDLKNDKWLEVKLRDSVTIQNFPDIIFYPDETIDFGGGDCEDFAILYTSMAITKGYTSYVYIVDIDKDGMQILHAISTVNNRLLVDIPSKLYIEGNSQDDLFMKYIKAIKAEKVTIINSFNDEEFSNIKKTYS
;
A
#
# COMPACT_ATOMS: atom_id res chain seq x y z
N MET A 1 -38.82 -32.55 40.87
CA MET A 1 -38.91 -32.80 39.42
C MET A 1 -37.82 -32.00 38.73
N VAL A 2 -36.86 -32.71 38.13
CA VAL A 2 -35.70 -32.14 37.45
C VAL A 2 -36.15 -31.63 36.08
N VAL A 3 -35.90 -30.36 35.77
CA VAL A 3 -36.15 -29.80 34.44
C VAL A 3 -34.86 -29.95 33.62
N GLU A 4 -34.86 -30.89 32.67
CA GLU A 4 -33.79 -31.08 31.69
C GLU A 4 -33.63 -29.84 30.81
N LYS A 5 -32.42 -29.25 30.83
CA LYS A 5 -32.00 -28.27 29.82
C LYS A 5 -31.64 -29.01 28.53
N THR A 6 -32.50 -28.91 27.52
CA THR A 6 -32.14 -29.30 26.15
C THR A 6 -31.15 -28.28 25.57
N GLN A 7 -29.87 -28.67 25.48
CA GLN A 7 -28.87 -27.96 24.69
C GLN A 7 -29.25 -28.03 23.20
N LYS A 8 -29.68 -26.90 22.62
CA LYS A 8 -29.72 -26.74 21.16
C LYS A 8 -28.29 -26.71 20.63
N LYS A 9 -27.83 -27.80 20.00
CA LYS A 9 -26.66 -27.79 19.12
C LYS A 9 -26.90 -26.76 18.01
N LYS A 10 -26.15 -25.65 18.04
CA LYS A 10 -26.08 -24.70 16.92
C LYS A 10 -25.39 -25.41 15.76
N THR A 11 -26.15 -25.92 14.81
CA THR A 11 -25.62 -26.29 13.49
C THR A 11 -25.16 -25.01 12.76
N PRO A 12 -23.97 -24.99 12.14
CA PRO A 12 -23.52 -23.84 11.36
C PRO A 12 -24.51 -23.57 10.22
N LYS A 13 -24.82 -22.29 9.97
CA LYS A 13 -25.65 -21.88 8.83
C LYS A 13 -24.93 -22.31 7.54
N LYS A 14 -25.65 -22.92 6.60
CA LYS A 14 -25.13 -23.45 5.31
C LYS A 14 -24.25 -22.46 4.51
N TRP A 15 -24.37 -21.15 4.75
CA TRP A 15 -23.58 -20.10 4.12
C TRP A 15 -22.11 -20.03 4.57
N PHE A 16 -21.75 -20.62 5.72
CA PHE A 16 -20.35 -20.73 6.18
C PHE A 16 -19.58 -21.89 5.55
N ILE A 17 -20.28 -22.81 4.87
CA ILE A 17 -19.66 -24.01 4.29
C ILE A 17 -19.01 -23.68 2.93
N ILE A 18 -19.55 -22.72 2.19
CA ILE A 18 -19.06 -22.36 0.85
C ILE A 18 -17.67 -21.70 0.89
N PRO A 19 -17.37 -20.73 1.78
CA PRO A 19 -16.04 -20.13 1.87
C PRO A 19 -14.98 -21.12 2.35
N VAL A 20 -15.33 -22.02 3.29
CA VAL A 20 -14.41 -23.03 3.83
C VAL A 20 -14.07 -24.10 2.79
N ILE A 21 -15.05 -24.51 1.96
CA ILE A 21 -14.79 -25.41 0.83
C ILE A 21 -13.92 -24.72 -0.23
N PHE A 22 -14.14 -23.44 -0.51
CA PHE A 22 -13.28 -22.68 -1.44
C PHE A 22 -11.84 -22.57 -0.94
N ILE A 23 -11.63 -22.24 0.33
CA ILE A 23 -10.29 -22.18 0.93
C ILE A 23 -9.63 -23.57 0.94
N ALA A 24 -10.38 -24.63 1.31
CA ALA A 24 -9.86 -25.98 1.29
C ALA A 24 -9.52 -26.47 -0.13
N MET A 25 -10.35 -26.14 -1.13
CA MET A 25 -10.04 -26.42 -2.54
C MET A 25 -8.85 -25.61 -3.03
N PHE A 26 -8.70 -24.35 -2.63
CA PHE A 26 -7.56 -23.51 -3.02
C PHE A 26 -6.25 -24.10 -2.45
N ILE A 27 -6.24 -24.47 -1.17
CA ILE A 27 -5.10 -25.14 -0.51
C ILE A 27 -4.79 -26.50 -1.16
N LEU A 28 -5.80 -27.26 -1.58
CA LEU A 28 -5.63 -28.59 -2.15
C LEU A 28 -5.20 -28.52 -3.64
N ILE A 29 -5.72 -27.55 -4.40
CA ILE A 29 -5.30 -27.28 -5.77
C ILE A 29 -3.88 -26.70 -5.78
N ASP A 30 -3.54 -25.79 -4.86
CA ASP A 30 -2.16 -25.29 -4.69
C ASP A 30 -1.21 -26.43 -4.32
N ASN A 31 -1.57 -27.28 -3.34
CA ASN A 31 -0.71 -28.40 -2.96
C ASN A 31 -0.53 -29.42 -4.10
N VAL A 32 -1.57 -29.74 -4.87
CA VAL A 32 -1.49 -30.67 -6.02
C VAL A 32 -0.72 -30.05 -7.19
N PHE A 33 -0.92 -28.77 -7.50
CA PHE A 33 -0.12 -28.08 -8.53
C PHE A 33 1.36 -28.01 -8.14
N PHE A 34 1.69 -27.72 -6.88
CA PHE A 34 3.08 -27.72 -6.41
C PHE A 34 3.70 -29.12 -6.33
N THR A 35 2.94 -30.16 -5.97
CA THR A 35 3.48 -31.53 -5.89
C THR A 35 3.54 -32.26 -7.22
N GLU A 36 2.68 -31.99 -8.19
CA GLU A 36 2.72 -32.71 -9.49
C GLU A 36 3.56 -32.00 -10.56
N TYR A 37 3.64 -30.66 -10.57
CA TYR A 37 4.39 -29.92 -11.60
C TYR A 37 5.84 -29.56 -11.20
N TYR A 38 6.19 -29.57 -9.91
CA TYR A 38 7.53 -29.24 -9.43
C TYR A 38 8.28 -30.40 -8.72
N SER A 39 7.72 -31.62 -8.72
CA SER A 39 8.33 -32.83 -8.10
C SER A 39 9.36 -33.55 -8.97
N SER A 40 10.31 -32.83 -9.55
CA SER A 40 11.66 -33.35 -9.59
C SER A 40 12.36 -32.69 -8.41
N GLY A 41 12.47 -33.41 -7.29
CA GLY A 41 13.20 -32.94 -6.12
C GLY A 41 14.56 -32.33 -6.50
N PRO A 42 15.14 -31.49 -5.63
CA PRO A 42 16.34 -30.73 -5.96
C PRO A 42 17.41 -31.66 -6.54
N PRO A 43 18.13 -31.23 -7.61
CA PRO A 43 19.17 -32.05 -8.21
C PRO A 43 20.15 -32.52 -7.13
N LEU A 44 20.48 -33.81 -7.15
CA LEU A 44 21.39 -34.40 -6.19
C LEU A 44 22.75 -33.66 -6.25
N PRO A 45 23.35 -33.32 -5.10
CA PRO A 45 24.65 -32.66 -5.08
C PRO A 45 25.68 -33.55 -5.79
N PRO A 46 26.56 -32.97 -6.63
CA PRO A 46 27.55 -33.75 -7.36
C PRO A 46 28.54 -34.38 -6.36
N VAL A 47 28.87 -35.67 -6.53
CA VAL A 47 29.73 -36.44 -5.59
C VAL A 47 31.14 -36.64 -6.15
N LEU A 48 32.14 -35.94 -5.60
CA LEU A 48 33.54 -36.06 -6.02
C LEU A 48 34.16 -37.38 -5.53
N ALA A 49 34.79 -38.16 -6.41
CA ALA A 49 35.51 -39.36 -6.02
C ALA A 49 36.82 -39.01 -5.27
N GLN A 50 37.24 -39.86 -4.32
CA GLN A 50 38.43 -39.61 -3.46
C GLN A 50 39.76 -39.44 -4.22
N ASN A 51 39.84 -39.81 -5.50
CA ASN A 51 41.02 -39.68 -6.36
C ASN A 51 40.73 -38.85 -7.63
N ALA A 52 39.92 -37.79 -7.51
CA ALA A 52 39.59 -36.94 -8.64
C ALA A 52 40.81 -36.18 -9.17
N THR A 53 40.97 -36.12 -10.49
CA THR A 53 42.02 -35.33 -11.15
C THR A 53 41.69 -33.84 -11.10
N ASP A 54 42.69 -32.96 -11.27
CA ASP A 54 42.49 -31.49 -11.24
C ASP A 54 41.40 -31.01 -12.22
N ILE A 55 41.33 -31.64 -13.40
CA ILE A 55 40.28 -31.37 -14.40
C ILE A 55 38.89 -31.77 -13.88
N GLN A 56 38.79 -32.86 -13.12
CA GLN A 56 37.53 -33.29 -12.51
C GLN A 56 37.14 -32.35 -11.34
N VAL A 57 38.10 -31.79 -10.61
CA VAL A 57 37.85 -30.78 -9.57
C VAL A 57 37.33 -29.47 -10.19
N GLU A 58 37.91 -29.03 -11.30
CA GLU A 58 37.49 -27.83 -12.03
C GLU A 58 36.05 -27.97 -12.56
N GLN A 59 35.75 -29.10 -13.23
CA GLN A 59 34.39 -29.42 -13.71
C GLN A 59 33.34 -29.50 -12.59
N TYR A 60 33.74 -29.92 -11.39
CA TYR A 60 32.86 -29.94 -10.23
C TYR A 60 32.61 -28.54 -9.67
N THR A 61 33.64 -27.70 -9.68
CA THR A 61 33.54 -26.30 -9.24
C THR A 61 32.61 -25.51 -10.15
N GLU A 62 32.71 -25.67 -11.47
CA GLU A 62 31.78 -25.07 -12.44
C GLU A 62 30.32 -25.51 -12.18
N LYS A 63 30.10 -26.81 -11.94
CA LYS A 63 28.75 -27.33 -11.61
C LYS A 63 28.17 -26.77 -10.31
N ILE A 64 29.00 -26.52 -9.30
CA ILE A 64 28.56 -25.88 -8.06
C ILE A 64 28.14 -24.45 -8.34
N GLN A 65 28.93 -23.69 -9.08
CA GLN A 65 28.61 -22.31 -9.46
C GLN A 65 27.31 -22.21 -10.28
N ASP A 66 27.09 -23.14 -11.21
CA ASP A 66 25.85 -23.21 -11.99
C ASP A 66 24.62 -23.49 -11.10
N LEU A 67 24.76 -24.39 -10.11
CA LEU A 67 23.69 -24.71 -9.16
C LEU A 67 23.41 -23.53 -8.21
N GLU A 68 24.45 -22.83 -7.74
CA GLU A 68 24.30 -21.62 -6.92
C GLU A 68 23.57 -20.52 -7.70
N LYS A 69 23.93 -20.33 -8.97
CA LYS A 69 23.24 -19.38 -9.86
C LYS A 69 21.78 -19.76 -10.07
N LEU A 70 21.49 -21.05 -10.29
CA LEU A 70 20.12 -21.54 -10.46
C LEU A 70 19.30 -21.38 -9.18
N LEU A 71 19.89 -21.64 -8.02
CA LEU A 71 19.23 -21.44 -6.72
C LEU A 71 18.94 -19.95 -6.49
N SER A 72 19.88 -19.06 -6.80
CA SER A 72 19.70 -17.61 -6.71
C SER A 72 18.56 -17.14 -7.62
N SER A 73 18.53 -17.61 -8.88
CA SER A 73 17.43 -17.27 -9.80
C SER A 73 16.08 -17.80 -9.33
N ALA A 74 16.02 -19.01 -8.79
CA ALA A 74 14.79 -19.58 -8.24
C ALA A 74 14.31 -18.83 -6.98
N GLN A 75 15.23 -18.32 -6.15
CA GLN A 75 14.89 -17.48 -5.00
C GLN A 75 14.33 -16.13 -5.45
N GLU A 76 14.97 -15.47 -6.40
CA GLU A 76 14.49 -14.21 -6.99
C GLU A 76 13.10 -14.37 -7.64
N GLU A 77 12.88 -15.46 -8.39
CA GLU A 77 11.58 -15.77 -9.00
C GLU A 77 10.48 -16.00 -7.94
N ASN A 78 10.80 -16.66 -6.84
CA ASN A 78 9.86 -16.91 -5.75
C ASN A 78 9.52 -15.62 -4.99
N GLU A 79 10.52 -14.78 -4.70
CA GLU A 79 10.29 -13.45 -4.09
C GLU A 79 9.42 -12.56 -4.98
N GLN A 80 9.65 -12.57 -6.29
CA GLN A 80 8.79 -11.87 -7.24
C GLN A 80 7.36 -12.42 -7.20
N LEU A 81 7.19 -13.74 -7.20
CA LEU A 81 5.86 -14.37 -7.14
C LEU A 81 5.08 -13.96 -5.89
N LEU A 82 5.74 -13.90 -4.73
CA LEU A 82 5.11 -13.47 -3.48
C LEU A 82 4.65 -12.01 -3.56
N ILE A 83 5.48 -11.10 -4.06
CA ILE A 83 5.10 -9.69 -4.28
C ILE A 83 3.92 -9.61 -5.25
N TYR A 84 3.93 -10.39 -6.33
CA TYR A 84 2.82 -10.45 -7.29
C TYR A 84 1.51 -10.92 -6.66
N GLN A 85 1.56 -11.95 -5.81
CA GLN A 85 0.39 -12.46 -5.08
C GLN A 85 -0.17 -11.43 -4.10
N GLU A 86 0.70 -10.75 -3.35
CA GLU A 86 0.32 -9.71 -2.42
C GLU A 86 -0.37 -8.54 -3.14
N LEU A 87 0.26 -7.99 -4.18
CA LEU A 87 -0.31 -6.91 -4.97
C LEU A 87 -1.66 -7.29 -5.60
N PHE A 88 -1.79 -8.54 -6.06
CA PHE A 88 -3.06 -9.06 -6.58
C PHE A 88 -4.15 -9.05 -5.50
N ILE A 89 -3.87 -9.61 -4.31
CA ILE A 89 -4.83 -9.68 -3.20
C ILE A 89 -5.24 -8.29 -2.74
N ASN A 90 -4.27 -7.40 -2.50
CA ASN A 90 -4.51 -6.03 -2.04
C ASN A 90 -5.37 -5.26 -3.03
N SER A 91 -5.09 -5.42 -4.33
CA SER A 91 -5.90 -4.81 -5.37
C SER A 91 -7.32 -5.35 -5.40
N GLN A 92 -7.53 -6.67 -5.24
CA GLN A 92 -8.87 -7.25 -5.15
C GLN A 92 -9.65 -6.73 -3.92
N LYS A 93 -9.00 -6.60 -2.77
CA LYS A 93 -9.61 -6.00 -1.56
C LYS A 93 -10.04 -4.56 -1.81
N ARG A 94 -9.13 -3.72 -2.31
CA ARG A 94 -9.37 -2.31 -2.62
C ARG A 94 -10.52 -2.15 -3.60
N SER A 95 -10.45 -2.88 -4.72
CA SER A 95 -11.50 -2.98 -5.72
C SER A 95 -12.86 -3.38 -5.14
N SER A 96 -12.90 -4.42 -4.30
CA SER A 96 -14.13 -4.89 -3.66
C SER A 96 -14.72 -3.83 -2.73
N LEU A 97 -13.88 -3.15 -1.94
CA LEU A 97 -14.32 -2.08 -1.04
C LEU A 97 -14.88 -0.90 -1.83
N ILE A 98 -14.19 -0.47 -2.91
CA ILE A 98 -14.66 0.58 -3.81
C ILE A 98 -16.05 0.21 -4.33
N LEU A 99 -16.21 -0.97 -4.92
CA LEU A 99 -17.51 -1.42 -5.44
C LEU A 99 -18.57 -1.49 -4.34
N GLN A 100 -18.21 -1.92 -3.14
CA GLN A 100 -19.11 -1.96 -1.99
C GLN A 100 -19.56 -0.54 -1.60
N ARG A 101 -18.62 0.41 -1.43
CA ARG A 101 -18.92 1.81 -1.11
C ARG A 101 -19.81 2.43 -2.17
N TYR A 102 -19.55 2.17 -3.45
CA TYR A 102 -20.41 2.64 -4.52
C TYR A 102 -21.78 2.00 -4.49
N SER A 103 -21.88 0.67 -4.38
CA SER A 103 -23.16 -0.01 -4.31
C SER A 103 -24.03 0.44 -3.14
N ALA A 104 -23.43 0.68 -1.97
CA ALA A 104 -24.12 1.15 -0.77
C ALA A 104 -24.49 2.64 -0.84
N ARG A 105 -23.73 3.44 -1.59
CA ARG A 105 -23.89 4.89 -1.69
C ARG A 105 -24.44 5.37 -3.03
N ILE A 106 -24.91 4.49 -3.91
CA ILE A 106 -25.80 4.90 -5.02
C ILE A 106 -27.08 5.57 -4.47
N GLU A 107 -27.41 5.39 -3.18
CA GLU A 107 -28.48 6.13 -2.48
C GLU A 107 -28.04 7.47 -1.84
N ASN A 108 -26.74 7.74 -1.63
CA ASN A 108 -26.20 8.97 -1.00
C ASN A 108 -24.92 9.44 -1.71
N ASN A 109 -24.86 10.69 -2.16
CA ASN A 109 -23.79 11.23 -3.02
C ASN A 109 -22.35 11.02 -2.46
N ILE A 110 -21.62 10.02 -2.96
CA ILE A 110 -20.24 9.66 -2.56
C ILE A 110 -19.29 10.85 -2.58
N VAL A 111 -19.47 11.74 -3.55
CA VAL A 111 -18.65 12.94 -3.71
C VAL A 111 -18.82 13.89 -2.52
N GLU A 112 -20.01 13.94 -1.90
CA GLU A 112 -20.24 14.81 -0.75
C GLU A 112 -19.64 14.28 0.55
N ASP A 113 -19.57 12.96 0.72
CA ASP A 113 -18.94 12.35 1.88
C ASP A 113 -17.42 12.56 1.89
N GLN A 114 -16.81 12.62 0.72
CA GLN A 114 -15.36 12.79 0.55
C GLN A 114 -14.90 14.26 0.57
N ARG A 115 -15.81 15.23 0.54
CA ARG A 115 -15.46 16.68 0.62
C ARG A 115 -14.83 17.08 1.95
N ASP A 116 -15.07 16.31 3.01
CA ASP A 116 -14.54 16.55 4.35
C ASP A 116 -13.54 15.46 4.71
N MET A 117 -12.30 15.65 4.28
CA MET A 117 -11.21 14.70 4.54
C MET A 117 -10.93 14.52 6.03
N GLY A 118 -11.31 15.48 6.88
CA GLY A 118 -11.14 15.39 8.33
C GLY A 118 -11.82 14.17 8.93
N LYS A 119 -12.93 13.70 8.33
CA LYS A 119 -13.64 12.49 8.75
C LYS A 119 -12.86 11.20 8.56
N PHE A 120 -11.86 11.21 7.68
CA PHE A 120 -11.01 10.06 7.39
C PHE A 120 -9.75 10.05 8.25
N ILE A 121 -9.43 11.18 8.89
CA ILE A 121 -8.36 11.26 9.89
C ILE A 121 -8.89 10.60 11.15
N THR A 122 -8.51 9.33 11.38
CA THR A 122 -8.99 8.52 12.50
C THR A 122 -7.83 8.10 13.41
N PRO A 123 -7.32 8.98 14.30
CA PRO A 123 -6.28 8.63 15.26
C PRO A 123 -6.76 7.52 16.20
N ASN A 124 -5.81 6.73 16.71
CA ASN A 124 -6.04 5.58 17.60
C ASN A 124 -6.90 4.46 17.00
N SER A 125 -7.04 4.38 15.67
CA SER A 125 -7.66 3.22 15.01
C SER A 125 -6.87 1.94 15.28
N GLU A 126 -7.48 0.78 15.04
CA GLU A 126 -6.87 -0.52 15.37
C GLU A 126 -5.56 -0.72 14.58
N GLY A 127 -5.58 -0.46 13.27
CA GLY A 127 -4.41 -0.58 12.41
C GLY A 127 -3.30 0.40 12.79
N ILE A 128 -3.63 1.64 13.13
CA ILE A 128 -2.63 2.62 13.60
C ILE A 128 -1.98 2.15 14.90
N ASN A 129 -2.75 1.65 15.86
CA ASN A 129 -2.18 1.17 17.12
C ASN A 129 -1.22 0.00 16.89
N GLN A 130 -1.57 -0.93 15.98
CA GLN A 130 -0.70 -2.05 15.61
C GLN A 130 0.58 -1.58 14.93
N ILE A 131 0.49 -0.75 13.88
CA ILE A 131 1.69 -0.21 13.21
C ILE A 131 2.58 0.55 14.18
N ASN A 132 1.99 1.32 15.09
CA ASN A 132 2.73 2.10 16.08
C ASN A 132 3.56 1.25 17.06
N GLU A 133 3.24 -0.04 17.22
CA GLU A 133 4.04 -1.00 17.99
C GLU A 133 5.22 -1.53 17.17
N GLU A 134 5.12 -1.50 15.83
CA GLU A 134 6.17 -1.92 14.90
C GLU A 134 7.19 -0.82 14.59
N ILE A 135 6.80 0.46 14.75
CA ILE A 135 7.70 1.59 14.52
C ILE A 135 8.92 1.53 15.47
N PRO A 136 10.16 1.55 14.94
CA PRO A 136 11.35 1.52 15.77
C PRO A 136 11.41 2.67 16.80
N PRO A 137 11.99 2.44 17.99
CA PRO A 137 12.15 3.49 18.99
C PRO A 137 13.08 4.62 18.50
N GLY A 138 12.93 5.83 19.05
CA GLY A 138 13.75 7.00 18.71
C GLY A 138 12.91 8.16 18.16
N ASN A 139 13.32 8.73 17.03
CA ASN A 139 12.56 9.79 16.36
C ASN A 139 11.33 9.18 15.68
N TYR A 140 10.21 9.15 16.39
CA TYR A 140 8.98 8.51 15.94
C TYR A 140 8.50 9.04 14.58
N LEU A 141 8.51 10.36 14.34
CA LEU A 141 8.04 10.95 13.09
C LEU A 141 8.87 10.48 11.88
N LEU A 142 10.20 10.55 12.00
CA LEU A 142 11.11 10.07 10.97
C LEU A 142 11.01 8.55 10.77
N ASN A 143 10.93 7.79 11.86
CA ASN A 143 10.83 6.33 11.78
C ASN A 143 9.49 5.89 11.17
N SER A 144 8.40 6.60 11.44
CA SER A 144 7.10 6.36 10.81
C SER A 144 7.14 6.64 9.31
N TYR A 145 7.77 7.75 8.91
CA TYR A 145 7.97 8.08 7.50
C TYR A 145 8.77 6.97 6.78
N ASN A 146 9.90 6.56 7.34
CA ASN A 146 10.72 5.49 6.75
C ASN A 146 9.97 4.16 6.70
N TYR A 147 9.22 3.81 7.76
CA TYR A 147 8.43 2.59 7.79
C TYR A 147 7.39 2.56 6.66
N ILE A 148 6.69 3.68 6.41
CA ILE A 148 5.72 3.72 5.30
C ILE A 148 6.43 3.56 3.96
N ILE A 149 7.54 4.28 3.72
CA ILE A 149 8.33 4.14 2.49
C ILE A 149 8.81 2.71 2.27
N ASP A 150 9.21 2.02 3.35
CA ASP A 150 9.78 0.67 3.27
C ASP A 150 8.75 -0.44 3.06
N ASN A 151 7.48 -0.22 3.41
CA ASN A 151 6.47 -1.28 3.50
C ASN A 151 5.21 -1.05 2.66
N PHE A 152 5.02 0.15 2.07
CA PHE A 152 3.81 0.48 1.34
C PHE A 152 4.09 0.80 -0.12
N TYR A 153 3.07 0.57 -0.97
CA TYR A 153 3.08 0.90 -2.38
C TYR A 153 2.25 2.15 -2.65
N TYR A 154 2.72 2.98 -3.57
CA TYR A 154 1.86 4.02 -4.14
C TYR A 154 1.01 3.44 -5.26
N TYR A 155 -0.30 3.62 -5.17
CA TYR A 155 -1.24 3.21 -6.19
C TYR A 155 -1.94 4.43 -6.75
N TYR A 156 -2.19 4.48 -8.06
CA TYR A 156 -3.23 5.37 -8.53
C TYR A 156 -4.61 4.87 -8.11
N ASP A 157 -5.52 5.81 -7.90
CA ASP A 157 -6.93 5.50 -7.85
C ASP A 157 -7.43 4.82 -9.13
N PRO A 158 -8.30 3.80 -9.02
CA PRO A 158 -8.74 3.08 -10.21
C PRO A 158 -9.48 4.02 -11.16
N PHE A 159 -9.12 3.94 -12.44
CA PHE A 159 -9.59 4.82 -13.51
C PHE A 159 -9.14 6.28 -13.42
N THR A 160 -8.23 6.63 -12.51
CA THR A 160 -7.56 7.94 -12.54
C THR A 160 -6.75 8.06 -13.83
N ARG A 161 -6.99 9.13 -14.57
CA ARG A 161 -6.26 9.45 -15.80
C ARG A 161 -5.05 10.29 -15.42
N THR A 162 -3.86 9.73 -15.60
CA THR A 162 -2.58 10.37 -15.28
C THR A 162 -1.79 10.64 -16.56
N SER A 163 -0.66 11.34 -16.44
CA SER A 163 0.30 11.52 -17.53
C SER A 163 0.93 10.19 -18.00
N GLU A 164 0.83 9.14 -17.18
CA GLU A 164 1.40 7.81 -17.40
C GLU A 164 0.38 6.80 -17.94
N GLY A 165 -0.85 7.26 -18.22
CA GLY A 165 -1.96 6.47 -18.73
C GLY A 165 -3.18 6.49 -17.81
N THR A 166 -4.16 5.63 -18.09
CA THR A 166 -5.29 5.39 -17.19
C THR A 166 -4.96 4.16 -16.33
N GLN A 167 -5.16 4.24 -15.01
CA GLN A 167 -5.13 3.05 -14.15
C GLN A 167 -6.33 2.16 -14.54
N GLU A 168 -6.11 1.18 -15.40
CA GLU A 168 -7.16 0.24 -15.79
C GLU A 168 -7.27 -0.87 -14.75
N TRP A 169 -8.49 -1.33 -14.48
CA TRP A 169 -8.73 -2.49 -13.60
C TRP A 169 -8.05 -3.77 -14.05
N THR A 170 -7.61 -3.83 -15.30
CA THR A 170 -6.92 -4.97 -15.92
C THR A 170 -5.40 -4.92 -15.73
N ASN A 171 -4.85 -3.79 -15.29
CA ASN A 171 -3.41 -3.62 -15.10
C ASN A 171 -3.15 -2.75 -13.86
N ILE A 172 -2.88 -3.41 -12.73
CA ILE A 172 -2.49 -2.72 -11.51
C ILE A 172 -1.09 -2.17 -11.73
N LYS A 173 -0.95 -0.85 -11.69
CA LYS A 173 0.36 -0.20 -11.52
C LYS A 173 0.51 0.18 -10.06
N ALA A 174 1.55 -0.36 -9.44
CA ALA A 174 1.97 -0.06 -8.09
C ALA A 174 3.39 0.47 -8.13
N TYR A 175 3.65 1.61 -7.51
CA TYR A 175 4.99 2.15 -7.38
C TYR A 175 5.57 1.74 -6.02
N ASP A 176 6.65 0.96 -6.08
CA ASP A 176 7.42 0.53 -4.93
C ASP A 176 8.25 1.72 -4.42
N LEU A 177 7.79 2.35 -3.33
CA LEU A 177 8.39 3.56 -2.76
C LEU A 177 9.83 3.33 -2.29
N LYS A 178 10.12 2.11 -1.82
CA LYS A 178 11.44 1.70 -1.33
C LYS A 178 12.45 1.55 -2.47
N ASN A 179 12.05 0.86 -3.54
CA ASN A 179 12.95 0.45 -4.61
C ASN A 179 12.88 1.32 -5.87
N ASP A 180 12.07 2.38 -5.88
CA ASP A 180 11.94 3.32 -7.00
C ASP A 180 11.56 2.67 -8.34
N LYS A 181 10.65 1.69 -8.29
CA LYS A 181 10.22 0.94 -9.48
C LYS A 181 8.70 0.82 -9.57
N TRP A 182 8.20 0.89 -10.79
CA TRP A 182 6.84 0.49 -11.12
C TRP A 182 6.76 -1.04 -11.23
N LEU A 183 5.79 -1.60 -10.54
CA LEU A 183 5.39 -3.00 -10.63
C LEU A 183 4.04 -3.04 -11.35
N GLU A 184 3.97 -3.82 -12.43
CA GLU A 184 2.74 -4.02 -13.19
C GLU A 184 2.21 -5.44 -13.00
N VAL A 185 0.95 -5.55 -12.57
CA VAL A 185 0.25 -6.83 -12.40
C VAL A 185 -0.99 -6.84 -13.30
N LYS A 186 -0.99 -7.75 -14.29
CA LYS A 186 -2.13 -7.93 -15.18
C LYS A 186 -3.20 -8.80 -14.53
N LEU A 187 -4.40 -8.26 -14.37
CA LEU A 187 -5.58 -9.00 -13.91
C LEU A 187 -6.27 -9.68 -15.11
N ARG A 188 -6.68 -10.95 -14.95
CA ARG A 188 -7.17 -11.81 -16.05
C ARG A 188 -8.56 -11.45 -16.58
N ASP A 189 -9.43 -10.84 -15.77
CA ASP A 189 -10.83 -10.61 -16.14
C ASP A 189 -11.26 -9.17 -15.86
N SER A 190 -11.97 -8.57 -16.81
CA SER A 190 -12.28 -7.13 -16.85
C SER A 190 -13.68 -6.80 -16.33
N VAL A 191 -13.76 -5.69 -15.60
CA VAL A 191 -15.00 -4.91 -15.46
C VAL A 191 -14.67 -3.50 -15.92
N THR A 192 -15.12 -3.13 -17.12
CA THR A 192 -14.93 -1.78 -17.65
C THR A 192 -16.01 -0.88 -17.06
N ILE A 193 -15.64 0.00 -16.15
CA ILE A 193 -16.50 1.12 -15.74
C ILE A 193 -15.72 2.40 -15.96
N GLN A 194 -16.24 3.31 -16.77
CA GLN A 194 -15.56 4.58 -17.03
C GLN A 194 -15.85 5.56 -15.90
N ASN A 195 -14.81 6.29 -15.46
CA ASN A 195 -14.83 7.44 -14.55
C ASN A 195 -15.39 7.15 -13.14
N PHE A 196 -14.53 6.67 -12.25
CA PHE A 196 -14.75 6.76 -10.82
C PHE A 196 -14.18 8.11 -10.31
N PRO A 197 -14.89 8.86 -9.44
CA PRO A 197 -14.26 9.94 -8.68
C PRO A 197 -13.18 9.37 -7.73
N ASP A 198 -12.27 10.25 -7.27
CA ASP A 198 -11.35 10.01 -6.15
C ASP A 198 -12.03 9.23 -5.03
N ILE A 199 -11.26 8.40 -4.35
CA ILE A 199 -11.68 7.54 -3.25
C ILE A 199 -10.67 7.60 -2.14
N ILE A 200 -11.00 8.41 -1.14
CA ILE A 200 -10.24 8.49 0.10
C ILE A 200 -10.44 7.23 0.95
N PHE A 201 -9.35 6.60 1.37
CA PHE A 201 -9.36 5.48 2.30
C PHE A 201 -9.12 5.92 3.76
N TYR A 202 -9.70 5.16 4.70
CA TYR A 202 -9.34 5.29 6.10
C TYR A 202 -7.94 4.70 6.33
N PRO A 203 -7.19 5.15 7.36
CA PRO A 203 -5.89 4.60 7.71
C PRO A 203 -5.86 3.07 7.76
N ASP A 204 -6.85 2.43 8.40
CA ASP A 204 -6.90 0.96 8.52
C ASP A 204 -7.07 0.27 7.15
N GLU A 205 -7.73 0.93 6.20
CA GLU A 205 -7.89 0.42 4.83
C GLU A 205 -6.60 0.60 4.04
N THR A 206 -5.95 1.76 4.12
CA THR A 206 -4.61 1.99 3.53
C THR A 206 -3.60 0.95 4.03
N ILE A 207 -3.67 0.59 5.32
CA ILE A 207 -2.86 -0.46 5.95
C ILE A 207 -3.21 -1.84 5.39
N ASP A 208 -4.49 -2.22 5.36
CA ASP A 208 -4.92 -3.53 4.86
C ASP A 208 -4.65 -3.72 3.35
N PHE A 209 -4.61 -2.63 2.59
CA PHE A 209 -4.27 -2.62 1.16
C PHE A 209 -2.78 -2.48 0.90
N GLY A 210 -1.96 -2.25 1.92
CA GLY A 210 -0.51 -2.05 1.77
C GLY A 210 -0.16 -0.82 0.92
N GLY A 211 -1.02 0.21 0.89
CA GLY A 211 -0.77 1.41 0.10
C GLY A 211 -2.01 2.22 -0.27
N GLY A 212 -1.75 3.37 -0.91
CA GLY A 212 -2.75 4.34 -1.35
C GLY A 212 -2.13 5.39 -2.28
N ASP A 213 -2.83 6.47 -2.55
CA ASP A 213 -2.28 7.64 -3.24
C ASP A 213 -1.97 8.80 -2.26
N CYS A 214 -2.00 10.05 -2.75
CA CYS A 214 -1.43 11.17 -2.01
C CYS A 214 -2.21 11.49 -0.73
N GLU A 215 -3.53 11.48 -0.78
CA GLU A 215 -4.38 11.77 0.36
C GLU A 215 -4.39 10.64 1.37
N ASP A 216 -4.37 9.38 0.91
CA ASP A 216 -4.35 8.21 1.79
C ASP A 216 -3.11 8.22 2.67
N PHE A 217 -1.94 8.50 2.07
CA PHE A 217 -0.70 8.61 2.81
C PHE A 217 -0.66 9.84 3.71
N ALA A 218 -1.18 10.99 3.26
CA ALA A 218 -1.26 12.18 4.10
C ALA A 218 -2.16 11.93 5.33
N ILE A 219 -3.30 11.25 5.15
CA ILE A 219 -4.25 10.88 6.20
C ILE A 219 -3.63 9.85 7.15
N LEU A 220 -3.00 8.79 6.63
CA LEU A 220 -2.33 7.78 7.44
C LEU A 220 -1.26 8.41 8.32
N TYR A 221 -0.32 9.16 7.74
CA TYR A 221 0.76 9.78 8.48
C TYR A 221 0.25 10.82 9.50
N THR A 222 -0.74 11.62 9.12
CA THR A 222 -1.39 12.59 10.03
C THR A 222 -2.04 11.87 11.21
N SER A 223 -2.78 10.80 10.97
CA SER A 223 -3.47 10.04 12.02
C SER A 223 -2.47 9.35 12.96
N MET A 224 -1.37 8.81 12.43
CA MET A 224 -0.26 8.27 13.22
C MET A 224 0.40 9.34 14.10
N ALA A 225 0.59 10.56 13.59
CA ALA A 225 1.17 11.66 14.35
C ALA A 225 0.24 12.13 15.47
N ILE A 226 -1.06 12.31 15.20
CA ILE A 226 -2.05 12.72 16.20
C ILE A 226 -2.18 11.66 17.31
N THR A 227 -2.11 10.37 16.96
CA THR A 227 -2.11 9.27 17.94
C THR A 227 -0.98 9.38 18.95
N LYS A 228 0.18 9.94 18.56
CA LYS A 228 1.31 10.19 19.48
C LYS A 228 1.28 11.58 20.14
N GLY A 229 0.18 12.32 20.01
CA GLY A 229 -0.03 13.62 20.64
C GLY A 229 0.59 14.81 19.91
N TYR A 230 0.97 14.64 18.65
CA TYR A 230 1.42 15.76 17.83
C TYR A 230 0.22 16.50 17.22
N THR A 231 0.31 17.82 17.08
CA THR A 231 -0.63 18.57 16.25
C THR A 231 -0.27 18.33 14.79
N SER A 232 -1.16 17.75 14.01
CA SER A 232 -0.90 17.43 12.60
C SER A 232 -2.10 17.77 11.73
N TYR A 233 -1.84 18.08 10.46
CA TYR A 233 -2.86 18.45 9.50
C TYR A 233 -2.56 17.83 8.13
N VAL A 234 -3.61 17.39 7.45
CA VAL A 234 -3.60 17.15 6.01
C VAL A 234 -3.85 18.48 5.31
N TYR A 235 -3.01 18.81 4.35
CA TYR A 235 -3.14 19.98 3.49
C TYR A 235 -3.40 19.55 2.06
N ILE A 236 -4.43 20.14 1.46
CA ILE A 236 -4.70 20.02 0.02
C ILE A 236 -4.13 21.23 -0.69
N VAL A 237 -3.28 20.96 -1.66
CA VAL A 237 -2.45 21.96 -2.31
C VAL A 237 -2.58 21.86 -3.83
N ASP A 238 -2.68 23.02 -4.46
CA ASP A 238 -2.50 23.19 -5.90
C ASP A 238 -1.02 23.48 -6.18
N ILE A 239 -0.37 22.59 -6.93
CA ILE A 239 1.02 22.73 -7.36
C ILE A 239 1.02 23.22 -8.80
N ASP A 240 1.64 24.37 -9.05
CA ASP A 240 1.89 24.87 -10.41
C ASP A 240 3.33 24.55 -10.81
N LYS A 241 3.49 23.70 -11.82
CA LYS A 241 4.80 23.21 -12.27
C LYS A 241 4.77 22.95 -13.76
N ASP A 242 5.72 23.57 -14.48
CA ASP A 242 5.90 23.40 -15.93
C ASP A 242 4.61 23.70 -16.73
N GLY A 243 3.80 24.66 -16.26
CA GLY A 243 2.51 25.03 -16.86
C GLY A 243 1.37 24.04 -16.60
N MET A 244 1.56 23.06 -15.70
CA MET A 244 0.53 22.14 -15.24
C MET A 244 0.11 22.46 -13.80
N GLN A 245 -1.20 22.38 -13.55
CA GLN A 245 -1.76 22.45 -12.20
C GLN A 245 -2.07 21.04 -11.71
N ILE A 246 -1.49 20.67 -10.57
CA ILE A 246 -1.64 19.35 -9.95
C ILE A 246 -2.25 19.54 -8.58
N LEU A 247 -3.41 18.92 -8.35
CA LEU A 247 -3.99 18.82 -7.02
C LEU A 247 -3.26 17.70 -6.26
N HIS A 248 -2.79 17.97 -5.05
CA HIS A 248 -2.02 17.01 -4.25
C HIS A 248 -2.35 17.15 -2.77
N ALA A 249 -2.12 16.09 -2.00
CA ALA A 249 -2.28 16.08 -0.55
C ALA A 249 -0.94 15.85 0.14
N ILE A 250 -0.69 16.59 1.22
CA ILE A 250 0.53 16.48 2.04
C ILE A 250 0.18 16.53 3.53
N SER A 251 1.04 15.97 4.37
CA SER A 251 0.91 16.07 5.82
C SER A 251 1.86 17.13 6.38
N THR A 252 1.44 17.83 7.43
CA THR A 252 2.36 18.65 8.24
C THR A 252 2.18 18.40 9.72
N VAL A 253 3.28 18.48 10.48
CA VAL A 253 3.30 18.24 11.93
C VAL A 253 3.89 19.46 12.64
N ASN A 254 3.17 19.97 13.65
CA ASN A 254 3.53 21.09 14.52
C ASN A 254 3.99 22.35 13.78
N ASN A 255 3.58 22.55 12.51
CA ASN A 255 4.08 23.60 11.62
C ASN A 255 5.63 23.63 11.49
N ARG A 256 6.28 22.49 11.73
CA ARG A 256 7.75 22.34 11.70
C ARG A 256 8.24 21.17 10.86
N LEU A 257 7.32 20.32 10.43
CA LEU A 257 7.60 19.22 9.54
C LEU A 257 6.54 19.20 8.44
N LEU A 258 6.96 18.96 7.21
CA LEU A 258 6.11 18.66 6.06
C LEU A 258 6.54 17.31 5.50
N VAL A 259 5.58 16.44 5.26
CA VAL A 259 5.78 15.09 4.72
C VAL A 259 4.92 14.91 3.48
N ASP A 260 5.57 14.48 2.41
CA ASP A 260 4.96 14.09 1.14
C ASP A 260 5.52 12.71 0.76
N ILE A 261 4.76 11.66 1.08
CA ILE A 261 5.19 10.27 0.93
C ILE A 261 5.34 9.88 -0.55
N PRO A 262 4.38 10.17 -1.46
CA PRO A 262 4.56 9.91 -2.88
C PRO A 262 5.82 10.56 -3.48
N SER A 263 6.13 11.80 -3.08
CA SER A 263 7.36 12.48 -3.53
C SER A 263 8.61 12.10 -2.71
N LYS A 264 8.45 11.26 -1.67
CA LYS A 264 9.50 10.86 -0.73
C LYS A 264 10.24 12.05 -0.11
N LEU A 265 9.49 13.03 0.36
CA LEU A 265 10.00 14.24 1.00
C LEU A 265 9.65 14.27 2.49
N TYR A 266 10.69 14.45 3.31
CA TYR A 266 10.62 14.73 4.74
C TYR A 266 11.34 16.07 4.99
N ILE A 267 10.58 17.15 5.16
CA ILE A 267 11.10 18.52 5.18
C ILE A 267 10.90 19.14 6.56
N GLU A 268 12.01 19.44 7.23
CA GLU A 268 11.98 20.18 8.49
C GLU A 268 12.09 21.70 8.26
N GLY A 269 11.38 22.47 9.08
CA GLY A 269 11.31 23.92 8.99
C GLY A 269 11.04 24.60 10.33
N ASN A 270 11.29 25.91 10.34
CA ASN A 270 11.12 26.73 11.54
C ASN A 270 9.71 27.34 11.66
N SER A 271 8.95 27.33 10.56
CA SER A 271 7.58 27.84 10.47
C SER A 271 6.87 27.21 9.26
N GLN A 272 5.56 27.39 9.18
CA GLN A 272 4.78 26.99 8.00
C GLN A 272 5.33 27.64 6.72
N ASP A 273 5.66 28.92 6.74
CA ASP A 273 6.17 29.61 5.56
C ASP A 273 7.53 29.05 5.11
N ASP A 274 8.42 28.74 6.06
CA ASP A 274 9.70 28.08 5.76
C ASP A 274 9.50 26.68 5.15
N LEU A 275 8.53 25.91 5.65
CA LEU A 275 8.20 24.58 5.10
C LEU A 275 7.77 24.66 3.63
N PHE A 276 6.82 25.54 3.30
CA PHE A 276 6.30 25.63 1.93
C PHE A 276 7.34 26.20 0.95
N MET A 277 8.18 27.14 1.38
CA MET A 277 9.30 27.62 0.54
C MET A 277 10.32 26.51 0.24
N LYS A 278 10.64 25.68 1.25
CA LYS A 278 11.50 24.50 1.06
C LYS A 278 10.84 23.46 0.16
N TYR A 279 9.54 23.22 0.34
CA TYR A 279 8.79 22.26 -0.46
C TYR A 279 8.76 22.65 -1.94
N ILE A 280 8.42 23.90 -2.27
CA ILE A 280 8.46 24.44 -3.66
C ILE A 280 9.81 24.16 -4.32
N LYS A 281 10.90 24.48 -3.60
CA LYS A 281 12.26 24.24 -4.10
C LYS A 281 12.55 22.75 -4.29
N ALA A 282 12.09 21.88 -3.40
CA ALA A 282 12.31 20.44 -3.47
C ALA A 282 11.62 19.82 -4.68
N ILE A 283 10.35 20.18 -4.93
CA ILE A 283 9.57 19.65 -6.05
C ILE A 283 9.82 20.38 -7.37
N LYS A 284 10.59 21.48 -7.35
CA LYS A 284 10.87 22.37 -8.48
C LYS A 284 9.59 22.95 -9.09
N ALA A 285 8.66 23.38 -8.26
CA ALA A 285 7.43 24.05 -8.68
C ALA A 285 7.66 25.57 -8.82
N GLU A 286 6.78 26.23 -9.56
CA GLU A 286 6.75 27.70 -9.66
C GLU A 286 6.03 28.32 -8.46
N LYS A 287 4.95 27.68 -8.01
CA LYS A 287 4.20 28.07 -6.81
C LYS A 287 3.41 26.90 -6.26
N VAL A 288 3.06 26.99 -4.99
CA VAL A 288 2.14 26.08 -4.30
C VAL A 288 1.07 26.89 -3.60
N THR A 289 -0.20 26.54 -3.80
CA THR A 289 -1.33 27.18 -3.13
C THR A 289 -2.02 26.19 -2.21
N ILE A 290 -2.07 26.51 -0.92
CA ILE A 290 -2.87 25.77 0.05
C ILE A 290 -4.34 26.10 -0.18
N ILE A 291 -5.13 25.11 -0.53
CA ILE A 291 -6.58 25.24 -0.72
C ILE A 291 -7.29 25.02 0.61
N ASN A 292 -7.01 23.87 1.24
CA ASN A 292 -7.67 23.41 2.45
C ASN A 292 -6.67 22.83 3.44
N SER A 293 -7.05 22.86 4.71
CA SER A 293 -6.40 22.08 5.76
C SER A 293 -7.44 21.35 6.61
N PHE A 294 -7.11 20.13 7.00
CA PHE A 294 -7.95 19.25 7.80
C PHE A 294 -7.13 18.67 8.95
N ASN A 295 -7.70 18.62 10.15
CA ASN A 295 -7.32 17.63 11.17
C ASN A 295 -8.60 16.84 11.57
N ASP A 296 -8.52 16.02 12.62
CA ASP A 296 -9.64 15.20 13.10
C ASP A 296 -10.77 16.00 13.79
N GLU A 297 -10.57 17.30 14.04
CA GLU A 297 -11.52 18.18 14.74
C GLU A 297 -11.85 19.49 13.99
N GLU A 298 -11.01 19.90 13.05
CA GLU A 298 -10.95 21.24 12.46
C GLU A 298 -10.82 21.15 10.92
N PHE A 299 -11.60 22.00 10.26
CA PHE A 299 -11.51 22.27 8.83
C PHE A 299 -11.25 23.76 8.59
N SER A 300 -10.31 24.09 7.71
CA SER A 300 -10.08 25.47 7.29
C SER A 300 -9.88 25.59 5.78
N ASN A 301 -10.49 26.63 5.20
CA ASN A 301 -10.29 27.05 3.82
C ASN A 301 -9.30 28.21 3.82
N ILE A 302 -8.05 27.95 3.42
CA ILE A 302 -6.92 28.87 3.67
C ILE A 302 -6.65 29.76 2.45
N LYS A 303 -6.63 29.18 1.24
CA LYS A 303 -6.30 29.87 -0.03
C LYS A 303 -5.04 30.75 0.05
N LYS A 304 -3.94 30.19 0.56
CA LYS A 304 -2.65 30.89 0.70
C LYS A 304 -1.64 30.38 -0.33
N THR A 305 -1.04 31.29 -1.09
CA THR A 305 -0.07 30.96 -2.14
C THR A 305 1.36 31.28 -1.71
N TYR A 306 2.28 30.40 -2.08
CA TYR A 306 3.72 30.50 -1.87
C TYR A 306 4.42 30.43 -3.23
N SER A 307 5.52 31.18 -3.41
CA SER A 307 6.29 31.28 -4.67
C SER A 307 7.76 31.50 -4.36
#